data_AF-A0A1A8KVN3-F1
#
_entry.id   AF-A0A1A8KVN3-F1
#
_cell.length_a   1.000
_cell.length_b   1.000
_cell.length_c   1.000
_cell.angle_alpha   90.00
_cell.angle_beta   90.00
_cell.angle_gamma   90.00
#
_symmetry.space_group_name_H-M   'P 1'
#
loop_
_entity.id
_entity.type
_entity.pdbx_description
1 polymer ?
#
loop_
_entity_poly.entity_id
_entity_poly.type
_entity_poly.pdbx_seq_one_letter_code
_entity_poly.pdbx_strand_id
1 'polypeptide(L)'
;VVFSGSGFQNEVRGRLSGENFVDLPVVVSPVTVLVNDTNPRDLLTHLCDTMATEKLHGVVFEDDVGSGAGDQVAEVAQILDFLSTQTALPIVGISGGSAVV
;
A
#
# COMPACT_ATOMS: atom_id res chain seq x y z
N VAL A 1 -0.20 -5.14 -4.19
CA VAL A 1 -1.10 -4.08 -3.67
C VAL A 1 -1.19 -4.25 -2.17
N VAL A 2 -0.72 -3.27 -1.40
CA VAL A 2 -0.70 -3.32 0.06
C VAL A 2 -1.81 -2.40 0.55
N PHE A 3 -2.76 -2.93 1.29
CA PHE A 3 -3.83 -2.15 1.90
C PHE A 3 -3.49 -1.94 3.37
N SER A 4 -3.64 -0.72 3.86
CA SER A 4 -3.57 -0.39 5.28
C SER A 4 -4.95 0.09 5.73
N GLY A 5 -5.36 -0.23 6.95
CA GLY A 5 -6.60 0.27 7.53
C GLY A 5 -7.60 -0.81 7.95
N SER A 6 -8.35 -0.49 8.98
CA SER A 6 -9.22 -1.43 9.70
C SER A 6 -10.53 -1.74 8.97
N GLY A 7 -10.92 -0.92 7.99
CA GLY A 7 -12.16 -1.05 7.21
C GLY A 7 -12.15 -2.10 6.09
N PHE A 8 -10.98 -2.62 5.71
CA PHE A 8 -10.80 -3.27 4.40
C PHE A 8 -10.73 -4.81 4.42
N GLN A 9 -10.87 -5.43 5.60
CA GLN A 9 -10.74 -6.89 5.80
C GLN A 9 -11.62 -7.75 4.86
N ASN A 10 -12.80 -7.26 4.46
CA ASN A 10 -13.76 -8.03 3.65
C ASN A 10 -13.79 -7.67 2.14
N GLU A 11 -13.39 -6.46 1.74
CA GLU A 11 -13.44 -6.04 0.32
C GLU A 11 -12.19 -6.40 -0.48
N VAL A 12 -11.06 -6.57 0.21
CA VAL A 12 -9.74 -6.73 -0.42
C VAL A 12 -9.50 -8.16 -0.92
N ARG A 13 -10.08 -9.17 -0.27
CA ARG A 13 -9.98 -10.57 -0.71
C ARG A 13 -10.93 -10.84 -1.87
N GLY A 14 -10.42 -10.75 -3.10
CA GLY A 14 -11.10 -11.21 -4.31
C GLY A 14 -11.26 -10.19 -5.42
N ARG A 15 -11.01 -8.89 -5.17
CA ARG A 15 -11.12 -7.84 -6.20
C ARG A 15 -9.90 -7.75 -7.13
N LEU A 16 -8.74 -8.20 -6.67
CA LEU A 16 -7.50 -8.19 -7.44
C LEU A 16 -7.02 -9.63 -7.62
N SER A 17 -7.64 -10.35 -8.53
CA SER A 17 -7.17 -11.67 -8.96
C SER A 17 -6.41 -11.54 -10.28
N GLY A 18 -5.51 -12.48 -10.57
CA GLY A 18 -4.82 -12.52 -11.87
C GLY A 18 -5.80 -12.58 -13.06
N GLU A 19 -7.00 -13.13 -12.85
CA GLU A 19 -8.04 -13.22 -13.88
C GLU A 19 -8.57 -11.84 -14.32
N ASN A 20 -8.49 -10.82 -13.46
CA ASN A 20 -8.88 -9.45 -13.81
C ASN A 20 -7.93 -8.80 -14.82
N PHE A 21 -6.77 -9.41 -15.08
CA PHE A 21 -5.69 -8.83 -15.87
C PHE A 21 -5.32 -9.66 -17.10
N VAL A 22 -6.10 -10.70 -17.44
CA VAL A 22 -5.80 -11.62 -18.55
C VAL A 22 -5.77 -10.94 -19.92
N ASP A 23 -6.48 -9.83 -20.05
CA ASP A 23 -6.52 -9.03 -21.29
C ASP A 23 -5.31 -8.10 -21.44
N LEU A 24 -4.46 -7.99 -20.41
CA LEU A 24 -3.26 -7.18 -20.49
C LEU A 24 -2.12 -7.95 -21.16
N PRO A 25 -1.25 -7.27 -21.91
CA PRO A 25 -0.08 -7.88 -22.54
C PRO A 25 1.01 -8.30 -21.52
N VAL A 26 0.74 -8.17 -20.22
CA VAL A 26 1.65 -8.49 -19.11
C VAL A 26 0.92 -9.33 -18.07
N VAL A 27 1.60 -10.34 -17.51
CA VAL A 27 1.06 -11.16 -16.42
C VAL A 27 1.12 -10.35 -15.12
N VAL A 28 -0.03 -10.04 -14.56
CA VAL A 28 -0.14 -9.33 -13.28
C VAL A 28 -0.41 -10.33 -12.16
N SER A 29 0.49 -10.37 -11.18
CA SER A 29 0.35 -11.20 -9.97
C SER A 29 0.16 -10.29 -8.75
N PRO A 30 -1.07 -9.89 -8.41
CA PRO A 30 -1.32 -9.02 -7.27
C PRO A 30 -1.08 -9.76 -5.95
N VAL A 31 -0.08 -9.32 -5.19
CA VAL A 31 0.09 -9.71 -3.78
C VAL A 31 -0.72 -8.76 -2.93
N THR A 32 -1.57 -9.30 -2.06
CA THR A 32 -2.46 -8.51 -1.20
C THR A 32 -2.00 -8.65 0.25
N VAL A 33 -1.62 -7.53 0.87
CA VAL A 33 -1.18 -7.48 2.28
C VAL A 33 -2.09 -6.51 3.01
N LEU A 34 -2.46 -6.85 4.24
CA LEU A 34 -3.26 -5.99 5.10
C LEU A 34 -2.45 -5.54 6.31
N VAL A 35 -2.35 -4.23 6.48
CA VAL A 35 -1.66 -3.58 7.59
C VAL A 35 -2.70 -2.95 8.51
N ASN A 36 -2.82 -3.44 9.74
CA ASN A 36 -3.84 -2.95 10.69
C ASN A 36 -3.34 -1.81 11.59
N ASP A 37 -2.06 -1.44 11.48
CA ASP A 37 -1.42 -0.43 12.32
C ASP A 37 -0.81 0.67 11.44
N THR A 38 -1.20 1.90 11.70
CA THR A 38 -0.72 3.09 10.99
C THR A 38 0.41 3.79 11.74
N ASN A 39 0.94 3.18 12.82
CA ASN A 39 2.15 3.64 13.47
C ASN A 39 3.29 3.72 12.43
N PRO A 40 3.97 4.88 12.29
CA PRO A 40 5.03 5.09 11.31
C PRO A 40 6.13 4.02 11.30
N ARG A 41 6.55 3.55 12.48
CA ARG A 41 7.62 2.54 12.60
C ARG A 41 7.13 1.19 12.10
N ASP A 42 5.97 0.77 12.57
CA ASP A 42 5.46 -0.57 12.27
C ASP A 42 5.05 -0.68 10.80
N LEU A 43 4.45 0.39 10.25
CA LEU A 43 4.17 0.51 8.83
C LEU A 43 5.45 0.40 7.98
N LEU A 44 6.50 1.14 8.33
CA LEU A 44 7.77 1.09 7.62
C LEU A 44 8.39 -0.32 7.66
N THR A 45 8.44 -0.94 8.84
CA THR A 45 8.98 -2.30 8.98
C THR A 45 8.18 -3.30 8.16
N HIS A 46 6.85 -3.24 8.21
CA HIS A 46 6.00 -4.18 7.48
C HIS A 46 6.13 -4.05 5.97
N LEU A 47 6.23 -2.82 5.46
CA LEU A 47 6.46 -2.56 4.03
C LEU A 47 7.84 -3.06 3.59
N CYS A 48 8.89 -2.80 4.38
CA CYS A 48 10.23 -3.31 4.13
C CYS A 48 10.27 -4.83 4.09
N ASP A 49 9.67 -5.51 5.06
CA ASP A 49 9.61 -6.98 5.12
C ASP A 49 8.86 -7.57 3.92
N THR A 50 7.75 -6.92 3.51
CA THR A 50 6.99 -7.30 2.32
C THR A 50 7.82 -7.14 1.05
N MET A 51 8.48 -5.99 0.87
CA MET A 51 9.34 -5.70 -0.29
C MET A 51 10.58 -6.61 -0.35
N ALA A 52 11.08 -7.05 0.81
CA ALA A 52 12.21 -7.99 0.87
C ALA A 52 11.79 -9.43 0.54
N THR A 53 10.56 -9.81 0.90
CA THR A 53 10.03 -11.16 0.67
C THR A 53 9.50 -11.32 -0.76
N GLU A 54 8.85 -10.29 -1.29
CA GLU A 54 8.15 -10.31 -2.56
C GLU A 54 8.90 -9.52 -3.63
N LYS A 55 8.98 -10.08 -4.84
CA LYS A 55 9.52 -9.35 -6.01
C LYS A 55 8.46 -8.41 -6.59
N LEU A 56 8.24 -7.30 -5.91
CA LEU A 56 7.27 -6.29 -6.31
C LEU A 56 7.79 -5.45 -7.49
N HIS A 57 6.89 -5.09 -8.39
CA HIS A 57 7.16 -4.12 -9.49
C HIS A 57 6.54 -2.74 -9.20
N GLY A 58 5.71 -2.66 -8.17
CA GLY A 58 5.02 -1.46 -7.75
C GLY A 58 4.08 -1.76 -6.59
N VAL A 59 3.72 -0.70 -5.87
CA VAL A 59 2.83 -0.76 -4.71
C VAL A 59 1.67 0.18 -4.97
N VAL A 60 0.46 -0.32 -4.81
CA VAL A 60 -0.72 0.52 -4.62
C VAL A 60 -1.01 0.46 -3.13
N PHE A 61 -1.13 1.62 -2.51
CA PHE A 61 -1.33 1.78 -1.08
C PHE A 61 -2.63 2.51 -0.80
N GLU A 62 -3.40 1.96 0.11
CA GLU A 62 -4.64 2.54 0.59
C GLU A 62 -4.54 2.66 2.11
N ASP A 63 -5.02 3.76 2.67
CA ASP A 63 -5.17 3.92 4.10
C ASP A 63 -6.42 4.73 4.44
N ASP A 64 -6.84 4.64 5.70
CA ASP A 64 -7.95 5.40 6.28
C ASP A 64 -7.47 6.56 7.18
N VAL A 65 -6.15 6.82 7.22
CA VAL A 65 -5.54 7.91 8.00
C VAL A 65 -5.97 9.25 7.40
N GLY A 66 -6.45 10.19 8.21
CA GLY A 66 -6.77 11.54 7.73
C GLY A 66 -8.21 11.79 7.29
N SER A 67 -9.10 10.82 7.43
CA SER A 67 -10.56 11.06 7.35
C SER A 67 -11.09 11.99 8.47
N GLY A 68 -10.28 12.32 9.49
CA GLY A 68 -10.71 13.15 10.61
C GLY A 68 -9.69 13.53 11.70
N ALA A 69 -8.39 13.25 11.58
CA ALA A 69 -7.39 13.59 12.61
C ALA A 69 -6.09 14.14 12.00
N GLY A 70 -5.74 15.37 12.35
CA GLY A 70 -4.47 16.02 11.99
C GLY A 70 -3.27 15.40 12.71
N ASP A 71 -2.08 15.64 12.15
CA ASP A 71 -0.74 15.08 12.44
C ASP A 71 -0.38 13.73 11.77
N GLN A 72 -1.16 12.66 11.92
CA GLN A 72 -0.75 11.33 11.39
C GLN A 72 -0.82 11.22 9.85
N VAL A 73 -1.58 12.09 9.19
CA VAL A 73 -1.80 12.08 7.72
C VAL A 73 -0.50 12.34 6.96
N ALA A 74 0.34 13.24 7.47
CA ALA A 74 1.58 13.62 6.82
C ALA A 74 2.65 12.51 6.91
N GLU A 75 2.57 11.67 7.93
CA GLU A 75 3.60 10.67 8.22
C GLU A 75 3.53 9.50 7.22
N VAL A 76 2.32 9.04 6.86
CA VAL A 76 2.14 7.94 5.90
C VAL A 76 2.70 8.30 4.53
N ALA A 77 2.26 9.43 3.99
CA ALA A 77 2.74 10.01 2.74
C ALA A 77 4.28 10.08 2.65
N GLN A 78 4.92 10.60 3.71
CA GLN A 78 6.38 10.74 3.77
C GLN A 78 7.11 9.40 3.80
N ILE A 79 6.57 8.40 4.51
CA ILE A 79 7.13 7.04 4.53
C ILE A 79 7.09 6.43 3.13
N LEU A 80 5.95 6.58 2.42
CA LEU A 80 5.81 6.05 1.08
C LEU A 80 6.77 6.74 0.09
N ASP A 81 6.95 8.07 0.21
CA ASP A 81 7.92 8.81 -0.61
C ASP A 81 9.36 8.35 -0.34
N PHE A 82 9.73 8.18 0.94
CA PHE A 82 11.02 7.62 1.33
C PHE A 82 11.25 6.24 0.73
N LEU A 83 10.29 5.33 0.87
CA LEU A 83 10.40 3.96 0.34
C LEU A 83 10.49 3.94 -1.18
N SER A 84 9.66 4.73 -1.87
CA SER A 84 9.70 4.88 -3.33
C SER A 84 11.09 5.32 -3.78
N THR A 85 11.67 6.31 -3.10
CA THR A 85 13.01 6.83 -3.39
C THR A 85 14.12 5.82 -3.11
N GLN A 86 14.05 5.07 -1.99
CA GLN A 86 15.10 4.13 -1.60
C GLN A 86 15.06 2.81 -2.39
N THR A 87 13.89 2.40 -2.85
CA THR A 87 13.70 1.11 -3.53
C THR A 87 13.56 1.24 -5.04
N ALA A 88 13.36 2.45 -5.55
CA ALA A 88 12.92 2.73 -6.92
C ALA A 88 11.61 2.00 -7.32
N LEU A 89 10.84 1.51 -6.33
CA LEU A 89 9.53 0.92 -6.56
C LEU A 89 8.50 2.03 -6.66
N PRO A 90 7.73 2.12 -7.76
CA PRO A 90 6.66 3.10 -7.88
C PRO A 90 5.56 2.78 -6.85
N ILE A 91 5.22 3.78 -6.03
CA ILE A 91 4.15 3.69 -5.04
C ILE A 91 3.02 4.67 -5.40
N VAL A 92 1.78 4.19 -5.42
CA VAL A 92 0.58 5.01 -5.70
C VAL A 92 -0.36 4.94 -4.49
N GLY A 93 -0.52 6.07 -3.80
CA GLY A 93 -1.55 6.23 -2.76
C GLY A 93 -2.91 6.51 -3.38
N ILE A 94 -3.97 5.82 -2.94
CA ILE A 94 -5.32 5.94 -3.54
C ILE A 94 -6.40 6.41 -2.56
N SER A 95 -6.11 6.47 -1.26
CA SER A 95 -7.04 6.95 -0.23
C SER A 95 -6.27 7.53 0.97
N GLY A 96 -6.99 8.13 1.92
CA GLY A 96 -6.43 8.57 3.20
C GLY A 96 -5.23 9.51 3.08
N GLY A 97 -4.24 9.31 3.94
CA GLY A 97 -3.02 10.11 4.02
C GLY A 97 -2.03 9.81 2.91
N SER A 98 -2.05 8.61 2.33
CA SER A 98 -1.22 8.26 1.18
C SER A 98 -1.60 8.99 -0.10
N ALA A 99 -2.85 9.47 -0.22
CA ALA A 99 -3.33 10.23 -1.37
C ALA A 99 -3.04 11.74 -1.29
N VAL A 100 -2.38 12.22 -0.23
CA VAL A 100 -2.17 13.66 0.03
C VAL A 100 -0.96 14.25 -0.74
N VAL A 101 -0.18 13.42 -1.45
CA VAL A 101 1.04 13.82 -2.17
C VAL A 101 0.83 13.85 -3.68
#